data_AF-A0A7R9MNG2-F1
#
_entry.id   AF-A0A7R9MNG2-F1
#
_cell.length_a   1.000
_cell.length_b   1.000
_cell.length_c   1.000
_cell.angle_alpha   90.00
_cell.angle_beta   90.00
_cell.angle_gamma   90.00
#
_symmetry.space_group_name_H-M   'P 1'
#
loop_
_entity.id
_entity.type
_entity.pdbx_description
1 polymer ?
#
loop_
_entity_poly.entity_id
_entity_poly.type
_entity_poly.pdbx_seq_one_letter_code
_entity_poly.pdbx_strand_id
1 'polypeptide(L)' 'MGSLRILVGCKRVIDYAVKIRVKPDKRGVITEGVKHSLNPFDEIAVEEAVRLKEKKLAAEIVAV' A
#
# COMPACT_ATOMS: atom_id res chain seq x y z
N MET A 1 9.63 -26.40 -13.49
CA MET A 1 9.82 -25.68 -12.21
C MET A 1 9.10 -24.34 -12.34
N GLY A 2 8.07 -24.10 -11.54
CA GLY A 2 7.36 -22.81 -11.58
C GLY A 2 8.23 -21.71 -10.97
N SER A 3 8.38 -20.59 -11.65
CA SER A 3 9.07 -19.40 -11.12
C SER A 3 8.21 -18.72 -10.05
N LEU A 4 8.81 -18.27 -8.94
CA LEU A 4 8.08 -17.58 -7.86
C LEU A 4 7.37 -16.32 -8.40
N ARG A 5 6.07 -16.19 -8.07
CA ARG A 5 5.22 -15.04 -8.39
C ARG A 5 4.73 -14.44 -7.07
N ILE A 6 4.90 -13.13 -6.91
CA ILE A 6 4.58 -12.41 -5.67
C ILE A 6 3.33 -11.56 -5.90
N LEU A 7 2.37 -11.64 -4.98
CA LEU A 7 1.22 -10.74 -4.90
C LEU A 7 1.43 -9.81 -3.70
N VAL A 8 1.38 -8.50 -3.92
CA VAL A 8 1.53 -7.49 -2.86
C VAL A 8 0.21 -6.75 -2.72
N GLY A 9 -0.42 -6.86 -1.55
CA GLY A 9 -1.62 -6.09 -1.22
C GLY A 9 -1.26 -4.64 -0.88
N CYS A 10 -1.89 -3.71 -1.58
CA CYS A 10 -1.67 -2.28 -1.46
C CYS A 10 -2.99 -1.56 -1.15
N LYS A 11 -2.98 -0.70 -0.14
CA LYS A 11 -4.15 0.06 0.28
C LYS A 11 -3.88 1.55 0.19
N ARG A 12 -4.75 2.24 -0.54
CA ARG A 12 -4.83 3.69 -0.52
C ARG A 12 -5.47 4.16 0.78
N VAL A 13 -4.75 4.95 1.57
CA VAL A 13 -5.19 5.46 2.88
C VAL A 13 -5.00 6.98 2.97
N ILE A 14 -5.58 7.63 3.98
CA ILE A 14 -5.26 9.03 4.29
C ILE A 14 -3.78 9.11 4.63
N ASP A 15 -3.11 10.11 4.07
CA ASP A 15 -1.67 10.32 4.26
C ASP A 15 -1.34 10.45 5.76
N TYR A 16 -0.27 9.77 6.19
CA TYR A 16 0.09 9.66 7.60
C TYR A 16 0.39 11.01 8.27
N ALA A 17 0.76 12.03 7.49
CA ALA A 17 1.02 13.37 8.00
C ALA A 17 -0.27 14.20 8.16
N VAL A 18 -1.41 13.74 7.63
CA VAL A 18 -2.69 14.44 7.75
C VAL A 18 -3.38 14.08 9.07
N LYS A 19 -3.70 15.11 9.85
CA LYS A 19 -4.57 14.96 11.02
C LYS A 19 -6.01 14.70 10.58
N ILE A 20 -6.54 13.53 10.94
CA ILE A 20 -7.92 13.15 10.63
C ILE A 20 -8.94 14.03 11.37
N ARG A 21 -10.09 14.24 10.72
CA ARG A 21 -11.26 14.92 11.29
C ARG A 21 -12.46 13.99 11.25
N VAL A 22 -13.17 13.87 12.38
CA VAL A 22 -14.38 13.05 12.50
C VAL A 22 -15.56 13.79 11.88
N LYS A 23 -16.42 13.08 11.14
CA LYS A 23 -17.67 13.65 10.60
C LYS A 23 -18.63 14.04 11.73
N PRO A 24 -19.50 15.06 11.54
CA PRO A 24 -20.48 15.45 12.55
C PRO A 24 -21.45 14.32 12.96
N ASP A 25 -21.75 13.40 12.04
CA ASP A 25 -22.61 12.24 12.25
C ASP A 25 -21.95 11.10 13.05
N LYS A 26 -20.67 11.23 13.41
CA LYS A 26 -19.84 10.22 14.12
C LYS A 26 -19.73 8.87 13.42
N ARG A 27 -20.03 8.76 12.12
CA ARG A 27 -19.97 7.49 11.37
C ARG A 27 -18.67 7.26 10.59
N GLY A 28 -17.70 8.17 10.72
CA GLY A 28 -16.39 8.02 10.08
C GLY A 28 -15.58 9.31 10.07
N VAL A 29 -14.60 9.35 9.17
CA VAL A 29 -13.69 10.50 8.98
C VAL A 29 -13.98 11.22 7.67
N ILE A 30 -13.61 12.49 7.60
CA ILE A 30 -13.66 13.28 6.37
C ILE A 30 -12.55 12.78 5.43
N THR A 31 -12.92 12.33 4.24
CA THR A 31 -12.00 11.86 3.18
C THR A 31 -11.93 12.81 1.99
N GLU A 32 -12.93 13.67 1.81
CA GLU A 32 -13.02 14.60 0.69
C GLU A 32 -12.02 15.75 0.86
N GLY A 33 -11.31 16.08 -0.22
CA GLY A 33 -10.23 17.09 -0.21
C GLY A 33 -9.01 16.72 0.63
N VAL A 34 -8.95 15.50 1.18
CA VAL A 34 -7.84 15.02 2.00
C VAL A 34 -6.82 14.30 1.12
N LYS A 35 -5.54 14.62 1.31
CA LYS A 35 -4.43 13.90 0.67
C LYS A 35 -4.46 12.44 1.10
N HIS A 36 -4.39 11.55 0.11
CA HIS A 36 -4.23 10.12 0.31
C HIS A 36 -2.89 9.67 -0.25
N SER A 37 -2.34 8.61 0.32
CA SER A 37 -1.09 7.98 -0.10
C SER A 37 -1.25 6.46 -0.09
N LEU A 38 -0.23 5.77 -0.59
CA LEU A 38 -0.04 4.36 -0.26
C LEU A 38 0.15 4.25 1.25
N ASN A 39 -0.38 3.19 1.85
CA ASN A 39 -0.12 2.88 3.25
C ASN A 39 1.40 2.69 3.45
N PRO A 40 2.02 3.34 4.44
CA PRO A 40 3.46 3.23 4.68
C PRO A 40 3.99 1.79 4.80
N PHE A 41 3.18 0.86 5.30
CA PHE A 41 3.58 -0.55 5.38
C PHE A 41 3.60 -1.24 4.02
N ASP A 42 2.70 -0.84 3.12
CA ASP A 42 2.58 -1.45 1.80
C ASP A 42 3.72 -0.97 0.89
N GLU A 43 4.27 0.24 1.11
CA GLU A 43 5.51 0.70 0.48
C GLU A 43 6.69 -0.23 0.79
N ILE A 44 6.82 -0.66 2.05
CA ILE A 44 7.87 -1.59 2.48
C ILE A 44 7.66 -2.97 1.83
N ALA A 45 6.41 -3.43 1.74
CA ALA A 45 6.07 -4.71 1.12
C ALA A 45 6.41 -4.72 -0.38
N VAL A 46 6.11 -3.63 -1.09
CA VAL A 46 6.46 -3.47 -2.51
C VAL A 46 7.99 -3.46 -2.69
N GLU A 47 8.71 -2.71 -1.85
CA GLU A 47 10.18 -2.63 -1.90
C GLU A 47 10.84 -4.00 -1.73
N GLU A 48 10.42 -4.80 -0.75
CA GLU A 48 11.02 -6.13 -0.56
C GLU A 48 10.68 -7.10 -1.71
N ALA A 49 9.46 -6.99 -2.28
CA ALA A 49 9.11 -7.77 -3.47
C ALA A 49 10.03 -7.42 -4.65
N VAL A 50 10.33 -6.13 -4.86
CA VAL A 50 11.27 -5.66 -5.88
C VAL A 50 12.67 -6.22 -5.63
N ARG A 51 13.18 -6.16 -4.39
CA ARG A 51 14.49 -6.75 -4.03
C ARG A 51 14.59 -8.24 -4.33
N LEU A 52 13.54 -9.02 -4.07
CA LEU A 52 13.50 -10.44 -4.40
C LEU A 52 13.57 -10.68 -5.92
N LYS A 53 12.94 -9.83 -6.72
CA LYS A 53 13.02 -9.89 -8.19
C LYS A 53 14.40 -9.50 -8.71
N GLU A 54 15.02 -8.46 -8.15
CA GLU A 54 16.39 -8.05 -8.50
C GLU A 54 17.44 -9.13 -8.17
N LYS A 55 17.24 -9.87 -7.07
CA LYS A 55 18.03 -11.06 -6.72
C LYS A 55 17.73 -12.29 -7.61
N LYS A 56 16.85 -12.15 -8.61
CA LYS A 56 16.38 -13.24 -9.51
C LYS A 56 15.70 -14.40 -8.76
N LEU A 57 15.16 -14.12 -7.56
CA LEU A 57 14.41 -15.09 -6.77
C LEU A 57 12.92 -15.10 -7.12
N ALA A 58 12.40 -13.99 -7.66
CA ALA A 58 11.04 -13.85 -8.17
C ALA A 58 11.02 -13.51 -9.66
N ALA A 59 10.06 -14.03 -10.41
CA ALA A 59 9.87 -13.73 -11.82
C ALA A 59 8.84 -12.63 -12.08
N GLU A 60 7.81 -12.55 -11.23
CA GLU A 60 6.70 -11.62 -11.39
C GLU A 60 6.25 -11.05 -10.04
N ILE A 61 5.84 -9.79 -10.07
CA ILE A 61 5.24 -9.08 -8.94
C ILE A 61 3.95 -8.45 -9.46
N VAL A 62 2.85 -8.69 -8.75
CA VAL A 62 1.54 -8.06 -9.01
C VAL A 62 1.14 -7.28 -7.76
N ALA A 63 0.84 -5.99 -7.89
CA ALA A 63 0.29 -5.17 -6.82
C ALA A 63 -1.24 -5.06 -6.99
N VAL A 64 -2.00 -5.21 -5.91
CA VAL A 64 -3.47 -5.21 -5.89
C VAL A 64 -4.05 -4.33 -4.80
#